data_AF-A0A3M1HPL3-F1
#
_entry.id   AF-A0A3M1HPL3-F1
#
_cell.length_a   1.000
_cell.length_b   1.000
_cell.length_c   1.000
_cell.angle_alpha   90.00
_cell.angle_beta   90.00
_cell.angle_gamma   90.00
#
_symmetry.space_group_name_H-M   'P 1'
#
loop_
_entity.id
_entity.type
_entity.pdbx_description
1 polymer ?
#
loop_
_entity_poly.entity_id
_entity_poly.type
_entity_poly.pdbx_seq_one_letter_code
_entity_poly.pdbx_strand_id
1 'polypeptide(L)'
;VGHMGLVRALVAGSQHPLERWIEVFARRSPEDAAELAEKDALDPACKRLVVELCHADGAWLAKRRNEGPEAFRHAAEELRALVEMVRSAHPEVAVRVEPALVPRFLYHNGVVFAGYSRKAPQPLLQGGRYDAMMRAHGRELPAVGFSMDLWTWLDVLEAEACR
;
A
#
# COMPACT_ATOMS: atom_id res chain seq x y z
N VAL A 1 -0.12 4.54 5.14
CA VAL A 1 -0.96 3.33 5.03
C VAL A 1 -1.44 3.18 3.59
N GLY A 2 -1.54 1.97 3.08
CA GLY A 2 -2.02 1.65 1.73
C GLY A 2 -2.67 0.27 1.69
N HIS A 3 -2.99 -0.22 0.50
CA HIS A 3 -3.73 -1.49 0.37
C HIS A 3 -3.35 -2.24 -0.91
N MET A 4 -2.74 -3.43 -0.78
CA MET A 4 -2.29 -4.24 -1.93
C MET A 4 -3.45 -4.70 -2.82
N GLY A 5 -4.65 -4.85 -2.25
CA GLY A 5 -5.88 -5.11 -3.01
C GLY A 5 -6.19 -4.06 -4.08
N LEU A 6 -5.80 -2.79 -3.90
CA LEU A 6 -6.01 -1.75 -4.92
C LEU A 6 -5.18 -2.03 -6.17
N VAL A 7 -3.88 -2.27 -5.98
CA VAL A 7 -2.96 -2.61 -7.06
C VAL A 7 -3.39 -3.90 -7.74
N ARG A 8 -3.60 -4.97 -6.94
CA ARG A 8 -4.00 -6.30 -7.45
C ARG A 8 -5.28 -6.25 -8.28
N ALA A 9 -6.29 -5.51 -7.82
CA ALA A 9 -7.56 -5.42 -8.52
C ALA A 9 -7.44 -4.74 -9.88
N LEU A 10 -6.64 -3.67 -9.99
CA LEU A 10 -6.47 -2.96 -11.26
C LEU A 10 -5.64 -3.74 -12.28
N VAL A 11 -4.74 -4.61 -11.83
CA VAL A 11 -3.85 -5.38 -12.71
C VAL A 11 -4.24 -6.85 -12.85
N ALA A 12 -5.42 -7.25 -12.34
CA ALA A 12 -5.85 -8.65 -12.29
C ALA A 12 -5.94 -9.32 -13.68
N GLY A 13 -6.27 -8.55 -14.72
CA GLY A 13 -6.34 -9.02 -16.11
C GLY A 13 -5.04 -8.81 -16.90
N SER A 14 -3.95 -8.41 -16.25
CA SER A 14 -2.70 -8.11 -16.93
C SER A 14 -2.03 -9.36 -17.47
N GLN A 15 -1.37 -9.22 -18.62
CA GLN A 15 -0.48 -10.26 -19.16
C GLN A 15 0.86 -10.35 -18.40
N HIS A 16 1.19 -9.32 -17.61
CA HIS A 16 2.41 -9.26 -16.81
C HIS A 16 2.15 -9.78 -15.38
N PRO A 17 3.15 -10.43 -14.77
CA PRO A 17 3.03 -10.83 -13.36
C PRO A 17 2.90 -9.61 -12.46
N LEU A 18 2.25 -9.78 -11.30
CA LEU A 18 2.03 -8.69 -10.34
C LEU A 18 3.36 -8.05 -9.89
N GLU A 19 4.41 -8.85 -9.76
CA GLU A 19 5.76 -8.43 -9.40
C GLU A 19 6.26 -7.31 -10.33
N ARG A 20 5.95 -7.42 -11.63
CA ARG A 20 6.34 -6.40 -12.61
C ARG A 20 5.64 -5.06 -12.38
N TRP A 21 4.35 -5.10 -12.06
CA TRP A 21 3.59 -3.90 -11.70
C TRP A 21 4.11 -3.28 -10.41
N ILE A 22 4.46 -4.11 -9.44
CA ILE A 22 5.00 -3.67 -8.17
C ILE A 22 6.34 -2.94 -8.34
N GLU A 23 7.22 -3.44 -9.21
CA GLU A 23 8.48 -2.75 -9.54
C GLU A 23 8.23 -1.33 -10.07
N VAL A 24 7.24 -1.17 -10.94
CA VAL A 24 6.84 0.12 -11.49
C VAL A 24 6.28 1.04 -10.40
N PHE A 25 5.38 0.53 -9.54
CA PHE A 25 4.84 1.31 -8.43
C PHE A 25 5.92 1.70 -7.40
N ALA A 26 6.89 0.83 -7.15
CA ALA A 26 8.00 1.11 -6.24
C ALA A 26 8.90 2.26 -6.73
N ARG A 27 9.01 2.45 -8.05
CA ARG A 27 9.71 3.60 -8.65
C ARG A 27 8.92 4.90 -8.62
N ARG A 28 7.59 4.82 -8.45
CA ARG A 28 6.65 5.95 -8.54
C ARG A 28 6.82 6.75 -9.85
N SER A 29 6.97 6.08 -10.99
CA SER A 29 6.97 6.75 -12.30
C SER A 29 5.65 6.48 -13.03
N PRO A 30 4.82 7.52 -13.29
CA PRO A 30 3.65 7.42 -14.13
C PRO A 30 3.99 7.07 -15.58
N GLU A 31 5.15 7.50 -16.06
CA GLU A 31 5.64 7.21 -17.43
C GLU A 31 5.91 5.72 -17.60
N ASP A 32 6.64 5.09 -16.67
CA ASP A 32 6.87 3.65 -16.65
C ASP A 32 5.54 2.88 -16.59
N ALA A 33 4.58 3.37 -15.79
CA ALA A 33 3.26 2.76 -15.67
C ALA A 33 2.40 2.92 -16.92
N ALA A 34 2.46 4.08 -17.57
CA ALA A 34 1.76 4.35 -18.81
C ALA A 34 2.32 3.47 -19.93
N GLU A 35 3.63 3.38 -20.07
CA GLU A 35 4.28 2.54 -21.08
C GLU A 35 3.88 1.06 -20.90
N LEU A 36 3.89 0.57 -19.66
CA LEU A 36 3.49 -0.79 -19.36
C LEU A 36 1.99 -1.02 -19.63
N ALA A 37 1.14 -0.09 -19.20
CA ALA A 37 -0.31 -0.17 -19.39
C ALA A 37 -0.73 -0.09 -20.87
N GLU A 38 -0.04 0.73 -21.68
CA GLU A 38 -0.31 0.84 -23.11
C GLU A 38 -0.14 -0.51 -23.82
N LYS A 39 0.94 -1.23 -23.50
CA LYS A 39 1.28 -2.53 -24.07
C LYS A 39 0.46 -3.70 -23.50
N ASP A 40 -0.31 -3.47 -22.44
CA ASP A 40 -1.09 -4.49 -21.74
C ASP A 40 -2.52 -4.66 -22.32
N ALA A 41 -3.18 -5.77 -21.98
CA ALA A 41 -4.56 -6.09 -22.29
C ALA A 41 -5.58 -5.59 -21.25
N LEU A 42 -5.15 -4.86 -20.21
CA LEU A 42 -6.04 -4.26 -19.21
C LEU A 42 -7.16 -3.42 -19.82
N ASP A 43 -8.33 -3.42 -19.15
CA ASP A 43 -9.44 -2.53 -19.52
C ASP A 43 -9.00 -1.06 -19.53
N PRO A 44 -9.52 -0.21 -20.44
CA PRO A 44 -9.14 1.21 -20.52
C PRO A 44 -9.33 1.98 -19.21
N ALA A 45 -10.35 1.61 -18.41
CA ALA A 45 -10.57 2.18 -17.09
C ALA A 45 -9.45 1.79 -16.10
N CYS A 46 -9.03 0.53 -16.11
CA CYS A 46 -7.93 0.03 -15.28
C CYS A 46 -6.60 0.66 -15.70
N LYS A 47 -6.31 0.77 -17.00
CA LYS A 47 -5.10 1.46 -17.51
C LYS A 47 -5.00 2.89 -16.96
N ARG A 48 -6.08 3.67 -17.06
CA ARG A 48 -6.13 5.03 -16.52
C ARG A 48 -5.86 5.04 -15.01
N LEU A 49 -6.57 4.21 -14.25
CA LEU A 49 -6.45 4.19 -12.79
C LEU A 49 -5.05 3.75 -12.33
N VAL A 50 -4.42 2.79 -13.02
CA VAL A 50 -3.06 2.32 -12.72
C VAL A 50 -2.04 3.44 -12.85
N VAL A 51 -2.11 4.24 -13.92
CA VAL A 51 -1.19 5.37 -14.14
C VAL A 51 -1.37 6.44 -13.07
N GLU A 52 -2.63 6.79 -12.76
CA GLU A 52 -2.92 7.77 -11.72
C GLU A 52 -2.50 7.28 -10.32
N LEU A 53 -2.59 5.97 -10.07
CA LEU A 53 -2.27 5.34 -8.79
C LEU A 53 -0.80 5.55 -8.39
N CYS A 54 0.13 5.70 -9.35
CA CYS A 54 1.57 5.90 -9.10
C CYS A 54 1.91 7.10 -8.20
N HIS A 55 1.08 8.14 -8.22
CA HIS A 55 1.22 9.33 -7.38
C HIS A 55 -0.02 9.62 -6.55
N ALA A 56 -0.91 8.65 -6.42
CA ALA A 56 -2.15 8.83 -5.69
C ALA A 56 -1.89 9.05 -4.19
N ASP A 57 -2.80 9.81 -3.60
CA ASP A 57 -2.90 10.03 -2.17
C ASP A 57 -4.32 9.73 -1.67
N GLY A 58 -4.61 10.09 -0.42
CA GLY A 58 -5.95 9.92 0.15
C GLY A 58 -7.04 10.73 -0.56
N ALA A 59 -6.72 11.90 -1.12
CA ALA A 59 -7.69 12.74 -1.82
C ALA A 59 -8.03 12.14 -3.19
N TRP A 60 -7.03 11.60 -3.89
CA TRP A 60 -7.25 10.82 -5.10
C TRP A 60 -8.15 9.61 -4.83
N LEU A 61 -7.83 8.82 -3.80
CA LEU A 61 -8.61 7.64 -3.45
C LEU A 61 -10.06 8.01 -3.11
N ALA A 62 -10.27 9.09 -2.36
CA ALA A 62 -11.62 9.56 -2.04
C ALA A 62 -12.43 9.86 -3.31
N LYS A 63 -11.83 10.43 -4.36
CA LYS A 63 -12.52 10.73 -5.63
C LYS A 63 -12.76 9.47 -6.46
N ARG A 64 -11.79 8.56 -6.52
CA ARG A 64 -11.76 7.42 -7.44
C ARG A 64 -12.21 6.09 -6.83
N ARG A 65 -12.51 6.01 -5.53
CA ARG A 65 -12.86 4.76 -4.81
C ARG A 65 -13.98 3.93 -5.42
N ASN A 66 -14.89 4.56 -6.18
CA ASN A 66 -16.02 3.89 -6.84
C ASN A 66 -15.73 3.54 -8.31
N GLU A 67 -14.57 3.93 -8.83
CA GLU A 67 -14.13 3.64 -10.20
C GLU A 67 -13.24 2.39 -10.20
N GLY A 68 -13.54 1.44 -11.09
CA GLY A 68 -12.77 0.21 -11.23
C GLY A 68 -13.52 -1.04 -10.76
N PRO A 69 -12.84 -2.20 -10.78
CA PRO A 69 -13.45 -3.49 -10.45
C PRO A 69 -14.00 -3.55 -9.02
N GLU A 70 -14.90 -4.50 -8.76
CA GLU A 70 -15.47 -4.69 -7.42
C GLU A 70 -14.42 -4.87 -6.33
N ALA A 71 -13.37 -5.66 -6.61
CA ALA A 71 -12.25 -5.85 -5.70
C ALA A 71 -11.50 -4.54 -5.37
N PHE A 72 -11.41 -3.61 -6.32
CA PHE A 72 -10.79 -2.30 -6.09
C PHE A 72 -11.65 -1.46 -5.15
N ARG A 73 -12.97 -1.41 -5.39
CA ARG A 73 -13.92 -0.67 -4.55
C ARG A 73 -13.94 -1.20 -3.12
N HIS A 74 -13.90 -2.53 -2.97
CA HIS A 74 -13.80 -3.18 -1.66
C HIS A 74 -12.53 -2.78 -0.91
N ALA A 75 -11.37 -2.92 -1.54
CA ALA A 75 -10.08 -2.53 -0.95
C ALA A 75 -10.02 -1.02 -0.61
N ALA A 76 -10.64 -0.17 -1.43
CA ALA A 76 -10.71 1.27 -1.17
C ALA A 76 -11.55 1.57 0.07
N GLU A 77 -12.67 0.87 0.25
CA GLU A 77 -13.54 1.01 1.40
C GLU A 77 -12.91 0.46 2.68
N GLU A 78 -12.25 -0.70 2.63
CA GLU A 78 -11.48 -1.25 3.76
C GLU A 78 -10.42 -0.25 4.25
N LEU A 79 -9.64 0.33 3.32
CA LEU A 79 -8.62 1.32 3.66
C LEU A 79 -9.24 2.61 4.22
N ARG A 80 -10.36 3.08 3.64
CA ARG A 80 -11.07 4.27 4.11
C ARG A 80 -11.58 4.07 5.55
N ALA A 81 -12.28 2.97 5.80
CA ALA A 81 -12.82 2.64 7.11
C ALA A 81 -11.71 2.52 8.16
N LEU A 82 -10.59 1.85 7.83
CA LEU A 82 -9.44 1.76 8.73
C LEU A 82 -8.88 3.14 9.09
N VAL A 83 -8.66 3.99 8.10
CA VAL A 83 -8.11 5.34 8.33
C VAL A 83 -9.03 6.18 9.21
N GLU A 84 -10.34 6.07 9.00
CA GLU A 84 -11.36 6.75 9.81
C GLU A 84 -11.33 6.26 11.26
N MET A 85 -11.32 4.94 11.47
CA MET A 85 -11.23 4.35 12.82
C MET A 85 -9.96 4.79 13.56
N VAL A 86 -8.79 4.73 12.90
CA VAL A 86 -7.52 5.12 13.53
C VAL A 86 -7.52 6.60 13.88
N ARG A 87 -7.97 7.48 12.97
CA ARG A 87 -8.03 8.92 13.25
C ARG A 87 -8.98 9.26 14.38
N SER A 88 -10.09 8.53 14.50
CA SER A 88 -11.06 8.71 15.59
C SER A 88 -10.54 8.21 16.93
N ALA A 89 -9.84 7.07 16.95
CA ALA A 89 -9.35 6.45 18.17
C ALA A 89 -8.01 7.05 18.67
N HIS A 90 -7.18 7.52 17.73
CA HIS A 90 -5.81 7.98 17.97
C HIS A 90 -5.55 9.31 17.23
N PRO A 91 -6.18 10.42 17.67
CA PRO A 91 -6.06 11.72 17.00
C PRO A 91 -4.62 12.27 16.99
N GLU A 92 -3.76 11.80 17.89
CA GLU A 92 -2.34 12.12 17.96
C GLU A 92 -1.52 11.49 16.82
N VAL A 93 -2.04 10.44 16.17
CA VAL A 93 -1.34 9.71 15.11
C VAL A 93 -1.59 10.36 13.75
N ALA A 94 -0.53 10.92 13.16
CA ALA A 94 -0.59 11.45 11.80
C ALA A 94 -0.66 10.33 10.75
N VAL A 95 -1.86 10.06 10.22
CA VAL A 95 -2.07 9.03 9.18
C VAL A 95 -2.07 9.64 7.79
N ARG A 96 -1.05 9.28 6.98
CA ARG A 96 -1.00 9.53 5.53
C ARG A 96 -1.46 8.31 4.74
N VAL A 97 -2.38 8.53 3.80
CA VAL A 97 -2.85 7.51 2.85
C VAL A 97 -1.98 7.56 1.61
N GLU A 98 -1.44 6.40 1.25
CA GLU A 98 -0.69 6.15 0.04
C GLU A 98 -1.25 4.86 -0.58
N PRO A 99 -2.22 4.98 -1.50
CA PRO A 99 -2.96 3.84 -2.04
C PRO A 99 -2.07 2.74 -2.62
N ALA A 100 -0.99 3.14 -3.32
CA ALA A 100 -0.02 2.26 -3.97
C ALA A 100 1.18 1.88 -3.08
N LEU A 101 1.05 1.96 -1.75
CA LEU A 101 2.15 1.59 -0.86
C LEU A 101 2.53 0.12 -1.08
N VAL A 102 3.76 -0.10 -1.56
CA VAL A 102 4.30 -1.45 -1.81
C VAL A 102 5.12 -1.91 -0.61
N PRO A 103 4.82 -3.09 -0.02
CA PRO A 103 5.65 -3.69 1.02
C PRO A 103 6.94 -4.28 0.43
N ARG A 104 7.98 -4.40 1.26
CA ARG A 104 9.23 -5.08 0.87
C ARG A 104 9.02 -6.54 0.46
N PHE A 105 8.04 -7.20 1.05
CA PHE A 105 7.72 -8.60 0.78
C PHE A 105 6.26 -8.78 0.36
N LEU A 106 6.05 -9.55 -0.69
CA LEU A 106 4.76 -9.64 -1.41
C LEU A 106 3.78 -10.66 -0.84
N TYR A 107 4.04 -11.17 0.36
CA TYR A 107 3.09 -12.03 1.07
C TYR A 107 1.91 -11.26 1.67
N HIS A 108 1.95 -9.92 1.67
CA HIS A 108 0.82 -9.09 2.07
C HIS A 108 -0.22 -8.99 0.93
N ASN A 109 -1.48 -9.24 1.26
CA ASN A 109 -2.59 -9.23 0.30
C ASN A 109 -3.69 -8.20 0.64
N GLY A 110 -3.60 -7.51 1.78
CA GLY A 110 -4.56 -6.50 2.22
C GLY A 110 -3.93 -5.16 2.54
N VAL A 111 -4.36 -4.54 3.64
CA VAL A 111 -3.77 -3.32 4.20
C VAL A 111 -2.28 -3.50 4.46
N VAL A 112 -1.50 -2.49 4.10
CA VAL A 112 -0.08 -2.36 4.42
C VAL A 112 0.20 -0.99 5.02
N PHE A 113 1.21 -0.92 5.88
CA PHE A 113 1.58 0.33 6.53
C PHE A 113 3.07 0.38 6.84
N ALA A 114 3.57 1.61 6.95
CA ALA A 114 4.91 1.91 7.38
C ALA A 114 4.86 3.14 8.29
N GLY A 115 5.68 3.15 9.32
CA GLY A 115 5.87 4.27 10.24
C GLY A 115 7.24 4.90 10.03
N TYR A 116 7.29 6.22 10.02
CA TYR A 116 8.49 7.00 9.74
C TYR A 116 8.75 7.98 10.88
N SER A 117 10.04 8.24 11.13
CA SER A 117 10.48 9.38 11.90
C SER A 117 11.00 10.46 10.95
N ARG A 118 10.86 11.73 11.32
CA ARG A 118 11.50 12.84 10.58
C ARG A 118 13.02 12.76 10.57
N LYS A 119 13.61 11.93 11.45
CA LYS A 119 15.05 11.77 11.62
C LYS A 119 15.64 10.55 10.93
N ALA A 120 14.80 9.71 10.32
CA ALA A 120 15.24 8.52 9.60
C ALA A 120 14.71 8.54 8.16
N PRO A 121 15.57 8.35 7.14
CA PRO A 121 15.10 8.25 5.77
C PRO A 121 14.38 6.92 5.48
N GLN A 122 14.69 5.87 6.25
CA GLN A 122 14.01 4.57 6.21
C GLN A 122 12.80 4.50 7.15
N PRO A 123 11.81 3.64 6.85
CA PRO A 123 10.73 3.36 7.79
C PRO A 123 11.28 2.68 9.06
N LEU A 124 10.80 3.11 10.23
CA LEU A 124 11.10 2.50 11.53
C LEU A 124 10.34 1.20 11.73
N LEU A 125 9.10 1.15 11.24
CA LEU A 125 8.26 -0.03 11.30
C LEU A 125 7.55 -0.23 9.98
N GLN A 126 7.28 -1.50 9.67
CA GLN A 126 6.51 -1.90 8.50
C GLN A 126 5.63 -3.08 8.89
N GLY A 127 4.42 -3.13 8.36
CA GLY A 127 3.49 -4.19 8.67
C GLY A 127 2.30 -4.21 7.73
N GLY A 128 1.38 -5.12 7.99
CA GLY A 128 0.18 -5.28 7.20
C GLY A 128 -0.52 -6.61 7.44
N ARG A 129 -1.54 -6.84 6.64
CA ARG A 129 -2.32 -8.08 6.61
C ARG A 129 -1.67 -9.10 5.69
N TYR A 130 -1.49 -10.33 6.15
CA TYR A 130 -0.74 -11.41 5.48
C TYR A 130 -1.47 -12.77 5.51
N ASP A 131 -2.78 -12.76 5.34
CA ASP A 131 -3.61 -13.98 5.31
C ASP A 131 -3.09 -15.04 4.32
N ALA A 132 -2.50 -14.61 3.18
CA ALA A 132 -1.94 -15.52 2.18
C ALA A 132 -0.81 -16.40 2.75
N MET A 133 0.01 -15.87 3.67
CA MET A 133 1.04 -16.63 4.34
C MET A 133 0.44 -17.71 5.25
N MET A 134 -0.64 -17.41 5.97
CA MET A 134 -1.32 -18.41 6.79
C MET A 134 -1.95 -19.52 5.95
N ARG A 135 -2.55 -19.15 4.80
CA ARG A 135 -3.12 -20.13 3.86
C ARG A 135 -2.06 -21.10 3.33
N ALA A 136 -0.85 -20.61 3.03
CA ALA A 136 0.27 -21.45 2.61
C ALA A 136 0.68 -22.49 3.66
N HIS A 137 0.37 -22.24 4.94
CA HIS A 137 0.60 -23.16 6.06
C HIS A 137 -0.67 -23.94 6.46
N GLY A 138 -1.68 -24.00 5.58
CA GLY A 138 -2.90 -24.77 5.80
C GLY A 138 -3.89 -24.16 6.78
N ARG A 139 -3.76 -22.86 7.11
CA ARG A 139 -4.67 -22.15 8.02
C ARG A 139 -5.32 -20.96 7.33
N GLU A 140 -6.63 -21.01 7.12
CA GLU A 140 -7.39 -19.85 6.66
C GLU A 140 -7.82 -18.98 7.84
N LEU A 141 -6.86 -18.21 8.38
CA LEU A 141 -7.09 -17.30 9.49
C LEU A 141 -6.66 -15.88 9.11
N PRO A 142 -7.45 -14.86 9.49
CA PRO A 142 -7.01 -13.47 9.40
C PRO A 142 -5.70 -13.27 10.16
N ALA A 143 -4.72 -12.64 9.54
CA ALA A 143 -3.41 -12.42 10.13
C ALA A 143 -2.87 -11.03 9.81
N VAL A 144 -2.45 -10.32 10.86
CA VAL A 144 -1.90 -8.97 10.79
C VAL A 144 -0.73 -8.86 11.77
N GLY A 145 0.22 -7.99 11.47
CA GLY A 145 1.40 -7.80 12.29
C GLY A 145 2.34 -6.77 11.69
N PHE A 146 3.41 -6.47 12.42
CA PHE A 146 4.45 -5.56 11.98
C PHE A 146 5.80 -5.97 12.56
N SER A 147 6.86 -5.46 11.96
CA SER A 147 8.22 -5.49 12.49
C SER A 147 8.73 -4.07 12.66
N MET A 148 9.63 -3.87 13.62
CA MET A 148 10.30 -2.60 13.88
C MET A 148 11.81 -2.81 13.90
N ASP A 149 12.55 -1.89 13.29
CA ASP A 149 14.00 -1.82 13.42
C ASP A 149 14.36 -1.10 14.73
N LEU A 150 14.71 -1.89 15.74
CA LEU A 150 15.05 -1.38 17.07
C LEU A 150 16.34 -0.56 17.08
N TRP A 151 17.31 -0.88 16.22
CA TRP A 151 18.57 -0.13 16.15
C TRP A 151 18.33 1.26 15.57
N THR A 152 17.66 1.33 14.42
CA THR A 152 17.28 2.63 13.85
C THR A 152 16.40 3.42 14.83
N TRP A 153 15.50 2.76 15.58
CA TRP A 153 14.68 3.44 16.58
C TRP A 153 15.51 4.05 17.72
N LEU A 154 16.50 3.31 18.25
CA LEU A 154 17.41 3.83 19.28
C LEU A 154 18.23 5.01 18.77
N ASP A 155 18.78 4.94 17.55
CA ASP A 155 19.54 6.05 16.94
C ASP A 155 18.68 7.33 16.83
N VAL A 156 17.40 7.18 16.49
CA VAL A 156 16.44 8.29 16.41
C VAL A 156 16.17 8.92 17.79
N LEU A 157 16.10 8.12 18.85
CA LEU A 157 15.89 8.58 20.22
C LEU A 157 17.13 9.27 20.79
N GLU A 158 18.33 8.75 20.56
CA GLU A 158 19.56 9.41 21.02
C GLU A 158 19.73 10.79 20.37
N ALA A 159 19.34 10.93 19.10
CA ALA A 159 19.26 12.22 18.43
C ALA A 159 18.20 13.18 19.02
N GLU A 160 17.30 12.74 19.92
CA GLU A 160 16.42 13.60 20.74
C GLU A 160 17.09 14.10 22.00
N ALA A 161 17.92 13.30 22.67
CA ALA A 161 18.53 13.63 23.97
C ALA A 161 19.66 14.69 23.88
N CYS A 162 20.25 14.89 22.69
CA CYS A 162 21.30 15.88 22.44
C CYS A 162 20.78 17.30 22.08
N ARG A 163 19.51 17.63 22.39
CA ARG A 163 18.95 18.98 22.28
C ARG A 163 18.42 19.47 23.62
#